data_AF-A0A2V8KDD0-F1
#
_entry.id   AF-A0A2V8KDD0-F1
#
_cell.length_a   1.000
_cell.length_b   1.000
_cell.length_c   1.000
_cell.angle_alpha   90.00
_cell.angle_beta   90.00
_cell.angle_gamma   90.00
#
_symmetry.space_group_name_H-M   'P 1'
#
loop_
_entity.id
_entity.type
_entity.pdbx_description
1 polymer ?
#
loop_
_entity_poly.entity_id
_entity_poly.type
_entity_poly.pdbx_seq_one_letter_code
_entity_poly.pdbx_strand_id
1 'polypeptide(L)'
;TDNLLNGETAGYQRPNRLPDVNPYMDHKSVDGWLNPKAFAVPPPGTMGDVPRNSVQAPGMIQLDLSLSRTFRIAEGKAIQLRAEVFNLPNRLNAGLPIAALNSGTFGKIQQDISGISSSLYSGDQRILQFALKYVF
;
A
#
# COMPACT_ATOMS: atom_id res chain seq x y z
N THR A 1 1.14 16.69 -22.75
CA THR A 1 0.25 17.54 -23.55
C THR A 1 -1.12 17.55 -22.90
N ASP A 2 -1.74 18.71 -22.71
CA ASP A 2 -3.11 18.79 -22.20
C ASP A 2 -4.06 18.19 -23.24
N ASN A 3 -4.68 17.07 -22.89
CA ASN A 3 -5.56 16.33 -23.78
C ASN A 3 -7.03 16.73 -23.62
N LEU A 4 -7.41 17.46 -22.57
CA LEU A 4 -8.76 18.00 -22.37
C LEU A 4 -8.90 19.42 -22.94
N LEU A 5 -7.78 20.06 -23.29
CA LEU A 5 -7.72 21.45 -23.78
C LEU A 5 -8.30 22.45 -22.77
N ASN A 6 -8.22 22.13 -21.47
CA ASN A 6 -8.77 22.93 -20.38
C ASN A 6 -7.68 23.50 -19.44
N GLY A 7 -6.41 23.38 -19.82
CA GLY A 7 -5.26 23.82 -19.03
C GLY A 7 -4.73 22.79 -18.03
N GLU A 8 -5.36 21.62 -17.89
CA GLU A 8 -4.87 20.56 -17.01
C GLU A 8 -3.72 19.77 -17.65
N THR A 9 -2.67 19.50 -16.87
CA THR A 9 -1.56 18.67 -17.36
C THR A 9 -2.04 17.23 -17.55
N ALA A 10 -1.64 16.57 -18.65
CA ALA A 10 -2.03 15.18 -18.99
C ALA A 10 -1.94 14.16 -17.85
N GLY A 11 -1.02 14.35 -16.90
CA GLY A 11 -0.86 13.47 -15.74
C GLY A 11 -2.02 13.47 -14.74
N TYR A 12 -2.91 14.47 -14.82
CA TYR A 12 -4.11 14.58 -13.97
C TYR A 12 -5.41 14.19 -14.70
N GLN A 13 -5.30 13.82 -15.98
CA GLN A 13 -6.44 13.49 -16.82
C GLN A 13 -6.77 11.99 -16.71
N ARG A 14 -8.05 11.66 -16.58
CA ARG A 14 -8.50 10.28 -16.47
C ARG A 14 -8.37 9.57 -17.82
N PRO A 15 -7.99 8.28 -17.84
CA PRO A 15 -8.05 7.50 -19.06
C PRO A 15 -9.43 6.97 -19.40
N ASN A 16 -9.52 6.42 -20.61
CA ASN A 16 -10.59 5.52 -21.01
C ASN A 16 -10.29 4.10 -20.57
N ARG A 17 -11.30 3.36 -20.12
CA ARG A 17 -11.24 1.92 -19.87
C ARG A 17 -11.79 1.18 -21.08
N LEU A 18 -11.00 0.27 -21.63
CA LEU A 18 -11.46 -0.60 -22.69
C LEU A 18 -12.38 -1.69 -22.10
N PRO A 19 -13.65 -1.80 -22.54
CA PRO A 19 -14.66 -2.64 -21.88
C PRO A 19 -14.34 -4.13 -21.92
N ASP A 20 -13.66 -4.61 -22.97
CA ASP A 20 -13.38 -6.03 -23.19
C ASP A 20 -12.00 -6.49 -22.71
N VAL A 21 -11.26 -5.61 -22.02
CA VAL A 21 -9.91 -5.91 -21.53
C VAL A 21 -9.91 -5.89 -20.00
N ASN A 22 -9.43 -6.98 -19.39
CA ASN A 22 -9.30 -7.06 -17.94
C ASN A 22 -8.33 -5.95 -17.45
N PRO A 23 -8.76 -5.05 -16.53
CA PRO A 23 -7.91 -3.98 -16.00
C PRO A 23 -6.74 -4.47 -15.15
N TYR A 24 -6.75 -5.75 -14.74
CA TYR A 24 -5.68 -6.37 -13.99
C TYR A 24 -4.89 -7.34 -14.86
N MET A 25 -3.63 -7.54 -14.51
CA MET A 25 -2.82 -8.62 -15.09
C MET A 25 -3.40 -9.99 -14.72
N ASP A 26 -3.24 -10.97 -15.61
CA ASP A 26 -3.68 -12.36 -15.36
C ASP A 26 -2.98 -12.94 -14.12
N HIS A 27 -1.69 -12.64 -13.96
CA HIS A 27 -0.89 -12.99 -12.79
C HIS A 27 -0.52 -11.72 -12.02
N LYS A 28 -1.35 -11.37 -11.02
CA LYS A 28 -1.16 -10.14 -10.24
C LYS A 28 0.06 -10.25 -9.32
N SER A 29 1.00 -9.34 -9.45
CA SER A 29 2.14 -9.19 -8.56
C SER A 29 2.49 -7.71 -8.36
N VAL A 30 3.47 -7.44 -7.50
CA VAL A 30 3.99 -6.07 -7.31
C VAL A 30 4.64 -5.51 -8.58
N ASP A 31 5.15 -6.37 -9.46
CA ASP A 31 5.75 -5.97 -10.75
C ASP A 31 4.74 -5.85 -11.88
N GLY A 32 3.49 -6.24 -11.65
CA GLY A 32 2.43 -6.26 -12.66
C GLY A 32 1.06 -6.48 -12.02
N TRP A 33 0.43 -5.39 -11.59
CA TRP A 33 -0.90 -5.41 -10.98
C TRP A 33 -1.98 -4.97 -11.96
N LEU A 34 -1.77 -3.83 -12.64
CA LEU A 34 -2.68 -3.32 -13.67
C LEU A 34 -2.19 -3.67 -15.06
N ASN A 35 -3.14 -4.00 -15.94
CA ASN A 35 -2.87 -4.24 -17.33
C ASN A 35 -2.89 -2.91 -18.10
N PRO A 36 -1.75 -2.45 -18.66
CA PRO A 36 -1.72 -1.20 -19.44
C PRO A 36 -2.64 -1.24 -20.65
N LYS A 37 -2.87 -2.42 -21.24
CA LYS A 37 -3.72 -2.58 -22.44
C LYS A 37 -5.21 -2.36 -22.17
N ALA A 38 -5.62 -2.28 -20.90
CA ALA A 38 -7.01 -2.01 -20.52
C ALA A 38 -7.33 -0.53 -20.44
N PHE A 39 -6.33 0.34 -20.59
CA PHE A 39 -6.47 1.77 -20.43
C PHE A 39 -5.90 2.50 -21.64
N ALA A 40 -6.60 3.52 -22.10
CA ALA A 40 -6.18 4.34 -23.22
C ALA A 40 -6.26 5.82 -22.87
N VAL A 41 -5.37 6.62 -23.48
CA VAL A 41 -5.50 8.08 -23.45
C VAL A 41 -6.75 8.44 -24.25
N PRO A 42 -7.68 9.27 -23.71
CA PRO A 42 -8.86 9.69 -24.45
C PRO A 42 -8.49 10.46 -25.73
N PRO A 43 -9.39 10.63 -26.70
CA PRO A 43 -9.20 11.61 -27.77
C PRO A 43 -9.04 13.04 -27.22
N PRO A 44 -8.27 13.92 -27.89
CA PRO A 44 -8.17 15.33 -27.51
C PRO A 44 -9.56 16.00 -27.41
N GLY A 45 -9.78 16.80 -26.37
CA GLY A 45 -11.05 17.46 -26.06
C GLY A 45 -12.10 16.56 -25.41
N THR A 46 -11.78 15.31 -25.05
CA THR A 46 -12.73 14.37 -24.42
C THR A 46 -12.30 13.92 -23.04
N MET A 47 -13.26 13.82 -22.11
CA MET A 47 -13.02 13.33 -20.76
C MET A 47 -12.91 11.81 -20.73
N GLY A 48 -11.98 11.30 -19.91
CA GLY A 48 -11.87 9.86 -19.65
C GLY A 48 -13.08 9.28 -18.93
N ASP A 49 -13.41 8.03 -19.22
CA ASP A 49 -14.58 7.32 -18.67
C ASP A 49 -14.28 6.46 -17.42
N VAL A 50 -13.00 6.33 -17.02
CA VAL A 50 -12.62 5.53 -15.84
C VAL A 50 -13.24 6.15 -14.57
N PRO A 51 -14.05 5.40 -13.80
CA PRO A 51 -14.60 5.92 -12.56
C PRO A 51 -13.53 6.22 -11.52
N ARG A 52 -13.79 7.19 -10.63
CA ARG A 52 -12.93 7.41 -9.46
C ARG A 52 -12.92 6.16 -8.59
N ASN A 53 -11.74 5.78 -8.08
CA ASN A 53 -11.53 4.62 -7.20
C ASN A 53 -11.95 3.27 -7.81
N SER A 54 -11.89 3.14 -9.14
CA SER A 54 -12.27 1.89 -9.84
C SER A 54 -11.24 0.77 -9.76
N VAL A 55 -10.04 1.05 -9.25
CA VAL A 55 -8.93 0.10 -9.16
C VAL A 55 -8.76 -0.33 -7.71
N GLN A 56 -8.65 -1.65 -7.51
CA GLN A 56 -8.45 -2.27 -6.22
C GLN A 56 -6.98 -2.65 -6.02
N ALA A 57 -6.46 -2.36 -4.83
CA ALA A 57 -5.13 -2.75 -4.39
C ALA A 57 -5.09 -4.21 -3.88
N PRO A 58 -3.90 -4.77 -3.60
CA PRO A 58 -3.79 -6.04 -2.90
C PRO A 58 -4.48 -5.99 -1.53
N GLY A 59 -5.00 -7.14 -1.09
CA GLY A 59 -5.56 -7.27 0.26
C GLY A 59 -4.49 -7.14 1.34
N MET A 60 -4.88 -6.57 2.49
CA MET A 60 -4.04 -6.36 3.67
C MET A 60 -4.39 -7.35 4.78
N ILE A 61 -3.38 -7.82 5.51
CA ILE A 61 -3.53 -8.47 6.82
C ILE A 61 -2.52 -7.83 7.77
N GLN A 62 -3.03 -7.07 8.74
CA GLN A 62 -2.23 -6.45 9.81
C GLN A 62 -2.71 -7.02 11.15
N LEU A 63 -1.79 -7.61 11.90
CA LEU A 63 -2.07 -8.15 13.23
C LEU A 63 -0.93 -7.77 14.17
N ASP A 64 -1.25 -6.98 15.19
CA ASP A 64 -0.31 -6.53 16.19
C ASP A 64 -0.65 -7.17 17.55
N LEU A 65 0.37 -7.55 18.32
CA LEU A 65 0.24 -8.26 19.58
C LEU A 65 1.04 -7.56 20.68
N SER A 66 0.43 -7.37 21.85
CA SER A 66 1.12 -6.87 23.04
C SER A 66 0.86 -7.81 24.21
N LEU A 67 1.92 -8.27 24.87
CA LEU A 67 1.87 -9.09 26.07
C LEU A 67 2.57 -8.37 27.20
N SER A 68 1.93 -8.25 28.36
CA SER A 68 2.57 -7.70 29.56
C SER A 68 2.26 -8.54 30.79
N ARG A 69 3.25 -8.66 31.67
CA ARG A 69 3.12 -9.38 32.93
C ARG A 69 3.89 -8.67 34.03
N THR A 70 3.23 -8.50 35.17
CA THR A 70 3.84 -8.01 36.40
C THR A 70 4.16 -9.18 37.31
N PHE A 71 5.41 -9.22 37.77
CA PHE A 71 5.94 -10.16 38.75
C PHE A 71 6.15 -9.41 40.06
N ARG A 72 5.42 -9.78 41.11
CA ARG A 72 5.67 -9.28 42.47
C ARG A 72 6.87 -10.02 43.04
N ILE A 73 7.86 -9.26 43.54
CA ILE A 73 9.13 -9.83 44.02
C ILE A 73 9.21 -9.72 45.55
N ALA A 74 8.77 -8.59 46.10
CA ALA A 74 8.70 -8.35 47.53
C ALA A 74 7.59 -7.34 47.83
N GLU A 75 7.38 -7.05 49.11
CA GLU A 75 6.46 -6.00 49.53
C GLU A 75 6.90 -4.64 48.96
N GLY A 76 5.98 -3.95 48.31
CA GLY A 76 6.24 -2.70 47.57
C GLY A 76 7.01 -2.85 46.26
N LYS A 77 7.57 -4.03 45.93
CA LYS A 77 8.48 -4.21 44.77
C LYS A 77 7.91 -5.13 43.69
N ALA A 78 7.94 -4.66 42.44
CA ALA A 78 7.52 -5.44 41.29
C ALA A 78 8.37 -5.18 40.04
N ILE A 79 8.48 -6.19 39.18
CA ILE A 79 9.00 -6.05 37.81
C ILE A 79 7.85 -6.26 36.84
N GLN A 80 7.67 -5.34 35.90
CA GLN A 80 6.77 -5.49 34.77
C GLN A 80 7.60 -5.74 33.51
N LEU A 81 7.31 -6.85 32.84
CA LEU A 81 7.83 -7.18 31.52
C LEU A 81 6.75 -6.91 30.48
N ARG A 82 7.14 -6.34 29.34
CA ARG A 82 6.27 -6.11 28.18
C ARG A 82 6.99 -6.53 26.92
N ALA A 83 6.28 -7.22 26.05
CA ALA A 83 6.72 -7.58 24.70
C ALA A 83 5.64 -7.13 23.71
N GLU A 84 6.08 -6.51 22.62
CA GLU A 84 5.21 -6.04 21.54
C GLU A 84 5.70 -6.58 20.20
N VAL A 85 4.76 -7.02 19.37
CA VAL A 85 4.99 -7.51 18.02
C VAL A 85 4.09 -6.74 17.07
N PHE A 86 4.68 -6.03 16.13
CA PHE A 86 3.97 -5.39 15.03
C PHE A 86 4.13 -6.24 13.77
N ASN A 87 3.07 -6.38 12.96
CA ASN A 87 3.01 -7.31 11.84
C ASN A 87 3.40 -8.75 12.26
N LEU A 88 2.64 -9.33 13.18
CA LEU A 88 2.81 -10.69 13.68
C LEU A 88 2.96 -11.75 12.56
N PRO A 89 2.15 -11.72 11.48
CA PRO A 89 2.28 -12.67 10.37
C PRO A 89 3.55 -12.45 9.53
N ASN A 90 4.25 -11.32 9.70
CA ASN A 90 5.39 -10.90 8.88
C ASN A 90 5.05 -10.92 7.38
N ARG A 91 3.88 -10.37 7.04
CA ARG A 91 3.36 -10.32 5.67
C ARG A 91 3.58 -8.93 5.09
N LEU A 92 4.05 -8.85 3.84
CA LEU A 92 4.08 -7.60 3.09
C LEU A 92 2.65 -7.15 2.75
N ASN A 93 2.24 -6.00 3.26
CA ASN A 93 1.04 -5.30 2.85
C ASN A 93 1.39 -4.23 1.81
N ALA A 94 1.42 -4.67 0.57
CA ALA A 94 1.71 -3.82 -0.58
C ALA A 94 0.67 -2.68 -0.73
N GLY A 95 1.14 -1.51 -1.13
CA GLY A 95 0.34 -0.30 -1.31
C GLY A 95 -0.39 -0.25 -2.65
N LEU A 96 -0.63 0.98 -3.12
CA LEU A 96 -1.38 1.22 -4.35
C LEU A 96 -0.50 1.00 -5.60
N PRO A 97 -1.07 0.44 -6.67
CA PRO A 97 -0.39 0.43 -7.96
C PRO A 97 -0.29 1.83 -8.55
N ILE A 98 0.78 2.10 -9.29
CA ILE A 98 0.96 3.35 -10.03
C ILE A 98 -0.09 3.43 -11.13
N ALA A 99 -1.01 4.39 -11.01
CA ALA A 99 -2.12 4.58 -11.95
C ALA A 99 -1.88 5.67 -13.00
N ALA A 100 -0.72 6.33 -12.99
CA ALA A 100 -0.35 7.33 -13.98
C ALA A 100 0.08 6.65 -15.30
N LEU A 101 -0.75 6.75 -16.35
CA LEU A 101 -0.51 6.03 -17.62
C LEU A 101 0.77 6.43 -18.34
N ASN A 102 1.25 7.65 -18.12
CA ASN A 102 2.51 8.12 -18.67
C ASN A 102 3.74 7.64 -17.87
N SER A 103 3.55 6.87 -16.80
CA SER A 103 4.64 6.30 -16.02
C SER A 103 5.19 5.03 -16.67
N GLY A 104 6.51 4.92 -16.78
CA GLY A 104 7.19 3.67 -17.17
C GLY A 104 6.99 2.52 -16.17
N THR A 105 6.44 2.81 -14.98
CA THR A 105 6.11 1.84 -13.94
C THR A 105 4.59 1.71 -13.74
N PHE A 106 3.77 2.12 -14.72
CA PHE A 106 2.32 1.96 -14.67
C PHE A 106 1.94 0.51 -14.31
N GLY A 107 0.97 0.38 -13.41
CA GLY A 107 0.47 -0.89 -12.94
C GLY A 107 1.39 -1.64 -11.99
N LYS A 108 2.59 -1.13 -11.67
CA LYS A 108 3.45 -1.70 -10.63
C LYS A 108 3.14 -1.10 -9.26
N ILE A 109 3.43 -1.84 -8.20
CA ILE A 109 3.34 -1.39 -6.82
C ILE A 109 4.76 -1.18 -6.30
N GLN A 110 5.09 0.05 -5.91
CA GLN A 110 6.44 0.43 -5.48
C GLN A 110 6.56 0.73 -3.98
N GLN A 111 5.43 0.74 -3.28
CA GLN A 111 5.32 1.10 -1.87
C GLN A 111 4.56 0.00 -1.13
N ASP A 112 4.84 -0.16 0.15
CA ASP A 112 3.93 -0.83 1.07
C ASP A 112 2.96 0.20 1.71
N ILE A 113 2.08 -0.28 2.57
CA ILE A 113 1.05 0.55 3.19
C ILE A 113 1.59 1.58 4.20
N SER A 114 2.86 1.47 4.63
CA SER A 114 3.48 2.51 5.48
C SER A 114 3.74 3.81 4.72
N GLY A 115 3.61 3.81 3.39
CA GLY A 115 3.85 4.98 2.54
C GLY A 115 5.33 5.29 2.32
N ILE A 116 6.25 4.42 2.76
CA ILE A 116 7.68 4.60 2.55
C ILE A 116 8.04 4.25 1.10
N SER A 117 8.53 5.25 0.35
CA SER A 117 8.84 5.21 -1.09
C SER A 117 10.10 4.42 -1.48
N SER A 118 10.75 3.77 -0.53
CA SER A 118 12.07 3.17 -0.74
C SER A 118 11.99 1.65 -0.62
N SER A 119 11.44 1.04 -1.66
CA SER A 119 11.46 -0.41 -1.88
C SER A 119 10.57 -1.18 -0.90
N LEU A 120 9.92 -2.24 -1.38
CA LEU A 120 9.00 -3.11 -0.63
C LEU A 120 9.65 -3.87 0.54
N TYR A 121 10.83 -3.45 0.96
CA TYR A 121 11.71 -4.06 1.95
C TYR A 121 11.76 -3.29 3.28
N SER A 122 11.21 -2.07 3.38
CA SER A 122 11.47 -1.18 4.53
C SER A 122 10.25 -0.92 5.44
N GLY A 123 9.02 -0.92 4.93
CA GLY A 123 7.90 -0.30 5.65
C GLY A 123 6.91 -1.25 6.32
N ASP A 124 6.94 -2.54 6.02
CA ASP A 124 6.04 -3.53 6.65
C ASP A 124 6.77 -4.79 7.14
N GLN A 125 7.92 -4.59 7.78
CA GLN A 125 8.62 -5.66 8.46
C GLN A 125 8.01 -5.94 9.83
N ARG A 126 8.12 -7.18 10.31
CA ARG A 126 7.80 -7.49 11.69
C ARG A 126 8.76 -6.81 12.65
N ILE A 127 8.22 -6.05 13.60
CA ILE A 127 9.00 -5.38 14.63
C ILE A 127 8.73 -6.06 15.97
N LEU A 128 9.80 -6.40 16.70
CA LEU A 128 9.75 -6.91 18.06
C LEU A 128 10.30 -5.87 19.01
N GLN A 129 9.54 -5.51 20.05
CA GLN A 129 9.97 -4.59 21.08
C GLN A 129 9.81 -5.21 22.46
N PHE A 130 10.77 -4.92 23.34
CA PHE A 130 10.78 -5.41 24.71
C PHE A 130 10.99 -4.24 25.66
N ALA A 131 10.26 -4.26 26.77
CA ALA A 131 10.41 -3.28 27.83
C ALA A 131 10.39 -3.96 29.20
N LEU A 132 11.20 -3.41 30.10
CA LEU A 132 11.25 -3.77 31.51
C LEU A 132 11.01 -2.51 32.35
N LYS A 133 10.11 -2.61 33.32
CA LYS A 133 9.87 -1.56 34.30
C LYS A 133 10.01 -2.13 35.70
N TYR A 134 10.80 -1.46 36.53
CA TYR A 134 10.90 -1.73 37.96
C TYR A 134 10.00 -0.75 38.73
N VAL A 135 9.28 -1.26 39.73
CA VAL A 135 8.36 -0.52 40.59
C VAL A 135 8.82 -0.71 42.04
N PHE A 136 8.94 0.40 42.78
CA PHE A 136 9.41 0.47 44.16
C PHE A 136 8.46 1.29 45.03
#